data_AF-A0A0C9SFI6-F1
#
_entry.id   AF-A0A0C9SFI6-F1
#
_cell.length_a   1.000
_cell.length_b   1.000
_cell.length_c   1.000
_cell.angle_alpha   90.00
_cell.angle_beta   90.00
_cell.angle_gamma   90.00
#
_symmetry.space_group_name_H-M   'P 1'
#
loop_
_entity.id
_entity.type
_entity.pdbx_description
1 polymer ?
#
loop_
_entity_poly.entity_id
_entity_poly.type
_entity_poly.pdbx_seq_one_letter_code
_entity_poly.pdbx_strand_id
1 'polypeptide(L)'
;SIVLTGWSGIFLIVASALASGFCGWKLGACWTILEERWEEYRGHVRDPYPSIAFKAYGKWARMGTSAIQILGLFGYGSVFLLLSAELVMDVTRQFSGGTVTFYFCYWLIIIAVGLGLLMQLGTPKDFGFAAFGAMGATAVAFVIIVVVCCIRMSNGTAAWPRAPPSISVTGYFRGFGTIMFSYGGAAMFPTIQNDMKQRSRFPLAVAYATIALVALYVVMAILGYLTFGNSVNPNILTSIGDGPVSIAVQLLFIVHLVTGFLIIINPMCQEVEEHIG
;
A
#
# COMPACT_ATOMS: atom_id res chain seq x y z
N SER A 1 10.74 -6.19 6.53
CA SER A 1 11.27 -6.37 7.90
C SER A 1 12.74 -6.77 7.86
N ILE A 2 13.64 -5.93 8.39
CA ILE A 2 15.08 -6.22 8.54
C ILE A 2 15.30 -7.50 9.35
N VAL A 3 14.41 -7.82 10.29
CA VAL A 3 14.46 -9.06 11.09
C VAL A 3 14.48 -10.34 10.23
N LEU A 4 13.76 -10.35 9.10
CA LEU A 4 13.60 -11.53 8.25
C LEU A 4 14.66 -11.62 7.15
N THR A 5 14.99 -10.49 6.54
CA THR A 5 15.91 -10.40 5.39
C THR A 5 17.33 -10.03 5.80
N GLY A 6 17.55 -9.72 7.07
CA GLY A 6 18.74 -9.01 7.51
C GLY A 6 18.85 -7.62 6.90
N TRP A 7 20.05 -7.04 7.03
CA TRP A 7 20.39 -5.73 6.45
C TRP A 7 20.29 -5.70 4.92
N SER A 8 20.37 -6.85 4.25
CA SER A 8 20.09 -6.97 2.82
C SER A 8 18.66 -6.52 2.44
N GLY A 9 17.75 -6.47 3.41
CA GLY A 9 16.42 -5.89 3.24
C GLY A 9 16.42 -4.44 2.79
N ILE A 10 17.42 -3.63 3.21
CA ILE A 10 17.55 -2.24 2.75
C ILE A 10 17.87 -2.21 1.26
N PHE A 11 18.78 -3.07 0.80
CA PHE A 11 19.07 -3.22 -0.62
C PHE A 11 17.82 -3.67 -1.40
N LEU A 12 17.07 -4.64 -0.87
CA LEU A 12 15.81 -5.09 -1.49
C LEU A 12 14.77 -3.97 -1.58
N ILE A 13 14.66 -3.11 -0.56
CA ILE A 13 13.77 -1.94 -0.59
C ILE A 13 14.14 -1.03 -1.77
N VAL A 14 15.42 -0.67 -1.90
CA VAL A 14 15.88 0.22 -2.98
C VAL A 14 15.75 -0.44 -4.36
N ALA A 15 16.15 -1.70 -4.49
CA ALA A 15 16.07 -2.45 -5.74
C ALA A 15 14.62 -2.61 -6.21
N SER A 16 13.71 -2.94 -5.29
CA SER A 16 12.28 -3.07 -5.60
C SER A 16 11.66 -1.74 -6.00
N ALA A 17 12.09 -0.63 -5.38
CA ALA A 17 11.66 0.71 -5.76
C ALA A 17 12.09 1.09 -7.17
N LEU A 18 13.36 0.84 -7.51
CA LEU A 18 13.89 1.12 -8.85
C LEU A 18 13.20 0.26 -9.91
N ALA A 19 12.97 -1.03 -9.61
CA ALA A 19 12.23 -1.91 -10.49
C ALA A 19 10.78 -1.44 -10.70
N SER A 20 10.05 -1.15 -9.61
CA SER A 20 8.66 -0.67 -9.69
C SER A 20 8.55 0.68 -10.39
N GLY A 21 9.43 1.62 -10.05
CA GLY A 21 9.49 2.94 -10.68
C GLY A 21 9.82 2.86 -12.17
N PHE A 22 10.75 1.99 -12.57
CA PHE A 22 11.06 1.73 -13.97
C PHE A 22 9.89 1.11 -14.72
N CYS A 23 9.26 0.08 -14.16
CA CYS A 23 8.05 -0.55 -14.71
C CYS A 23 6.93 0.49 -14.89
N GLY A 24 6.70 1.31 -13.87
CA GLY A 24 5.70 2.38 -13.89
C GLY A 24 5.97 3.44 -14.94
N TRP A 25 7.22 3.88 -15.09
CA TRP A 25 7.61 4.82 -16.14
C TRP A 25 7.40 4.24 -17.54
N LYS A 26 7.83 2.99 -17.76
CA LYS A 26 7.65 2.32 -19.06
C LYS A 26 6.18 2.14 -19.40
N LEU A 27 5.38 1.73 -18.43
CA LEU A 27 3.95 1.58 -18.60
C LEU A 27 3.27 2.90 -18.96
N GLY A 28 3.64 3.99 -18.28
CA GLY A 28 3.11 5.31 -18.60
C GLY A 28 3.53 5.82 -19.98
N ALA A 29 4.75 5.50 -20.42
CA ALA A 29 5.21 5.79 -21.77
C ALA A 29 4.45 4.97 -22.82
N CYS A 30 4.19 3.68 -22.56
CA CYS A 30 3.35 2.84 -23.42
C CYS A 30 1.94 3.40 -23.56
N TRP A 31 1.36 3.91 -22.46
CA TRP A 31 0.06 4.57 -22.49
C TRP A 31 0.08 5.82 -23.38
N THR A 32 1.07 6.69 -23.22
CA THR A 32 1.20 7.91 -24.06
C THR A 32 1.31 7.56 -25.56
N ILE A 33 2.06 6.51 -25.91
CA ILE A 33 2.17 6.05 -27.31
C ILE A 33 0.80 5.64 -27.87
N LEU A 34 -0.04 4.98 -27.05
CA LEU A 34 -1.39 4.61 -27.45
C LEU A 34 -2.26 5.85 -27.68
N GLU A 35 -2.21 6.84 -26.79
CA GLU A 35 -2.98 8.09 -26.93
C GLU A 35 -2.57 8.91 -28.17
N GLU A 36 -1.27 8.97 -28.48
CA GLU A 36 -0.77 9.72 -29.63
C GLU A 36 -1.19 9.08 -30.96
N ARG A 37 -1.14 7.74 -31.02
CA ARG A 37 -1.27 6.97 -32.26
C ARG A 37 -2.71 6.58 -32.63
N TRP A 38 -3.62 6.50 -31.66
CA TRP A 38 -5.02 6.14 -31.92
C TRP A 38 -5.99 7.12 -31.26
N GLU A 39 -6.92 7.65 -32.05
CA GLU A 39 -7.90 8.64 -31.56
C GLU A 39 -8.87 8.07 -30.51
N GLU A 40 -9.11 6.75 -30.55
CA GLU A 40 -9.97 6.03 -29.59
C GLU A 40 -9.48 6.12 -28.13
N TYR A 41 -8.17 6.31 -27.91
CA TYR A 41 -7.57 6.39 -26.58
C TYR A 41 -7.31 7.82 -26.11
N ARG A 42 -7.64 8.85 -26.91
CA ARG A 42 -7.50 10.27 -26.51
C ARG A 42 -8.53 10.70 -25.46
N GLY A 43 -9.60 9.91 -25.28
CA GLY A 43 -10.65 10.13 -24.28
C GLY A 43 -10.41 9.41 -22.94
N HIS A 44 -11.43 9.41 -22.08
CA HIS A 44 -11.36 8.66 -20.82
C HIS A 44 -11.57 7.16 -21.09
N VAL A 45 -10.51 6.38 -20.96
CA VAL A 45 -10.52 4.93 -21.13
C VAL A 45 -10.54 4.28 -19.75
N ARG A 46 -11.49 3.37 -19.53
CA ARG A 46 -11.69 2.68 -18.24
C ARG A 46 -10.62 1.61 -17.97
N ASP A 47 -10.10 0.96 -19.00
CA ASP A 47 -9.16 -0.19 -18.89
C ASP A 47 -7.79 0.07 -19.56
N PRO A 48 -7.03 1.09 -19.11
CA PRO A 48 -5.81 1.49 -19.80
C PRO A 48 -4.72 0.40 -19.80
N TYR A 49 -4.63 -0.43 -18.75
CA TYR A 49 -3.58 -1.43 -18.62
C TYR A 49 -3.79 -2.66 -19.55
N PRO A 50 -4.96 -3.33 -19.59
CA PRO A 50 -5.22 -4.39 -20.57
C PRO A 50 -5.22 -3.88 -22.03
N SER A 51 -5.63 -2.63 -22.26
CA SER A 51 -5.61 -2.00 -23.58
C SER A 51 -4.19 -1.90 -24.17
N ILE A 52 -3.18 -1.56 -23.34
CA ILE A 52 -1.77 -1.60 -23.76
C ILE A 52 -1.38 -3.01 -24.20
N ALA A 53 -1.73 -4.03 -23.41
CA ALA A 53 -1.41 -5.42 -23.72
C ALA A 53 -2.11 -5.91 -25.00
N PHE A 54 -3.36 -5.51 -25.21
CA PHE A 54 -4.14 -5.84 -26.40
C PHE A 54 -3.50 -5.32 -27.68
N LYS A 55 -3.06 -4.06 -27.70
CA LYS A 55 -2.43 -3.46 -28.89
C LYS A 55 -1.02 -3.99 -29.14
N ALA A 56 -0.31 -4.46 -28.11
CA ALA A 56 1.02 -5.04 -28.25
C ALA A 56 1.02 -6.49 -28.78
N TYR A 57 0.17 -7.36 -28.22
CA TYR A 57 0.22 -8.82 -28.46
C TYR A 57 -1.16 -9.46 -28.73
N GLY A 58 -2.23 -8.67 -28.85
CA GLY A 58 -3.57 -9.15 -29.18
C GLY A 58 -4.37 -9.70 -27.99
N LYS A 59 -5.44 -10.44 -28.30
CA LYS A 59 -6.47 -10.88 -27.32
C LYS A 59 -5.91 -11.72 -26.17
N TRP A 60 -4.97 -12.62 -26.44
CA TRP A 60 -4.38 -13.49 -25.41
C TRP A 60 -3.64 -12.70 -24.33
N ALA A 61 -2.88 -11.67 -24.72
CA ALA A 61 -2.17 -10.82 -23.78
C ALA A 61 -3.13 -9.96 -22.95
N ARG A 62 -4.23 -9.47 -23.54
CA ARG A 62 -5.30 -8.76 -22.80
C ARG A 62 -5.86 -9.62 -21.68
N MET A 63 -6.27 -10.85 -22.01
CA MET A 63 -6.84 -11.79 -21.03
C MET A 63 -5.83 -12.16 -19.94
N GLY A 64 -4.58 -12.48 -20.31
CA GLY A 64 -3.54 -12.82 -19.34
C GLY A 64 -3.24 -11.67 -18.38
N THR A 65 -3.18 -10.44 -18.90
CA THR A 65 -2.89 -9.25 -18.09
C THR A 65 -4.04 -8.92 -17.14
N SER A 66 -5.28 -8.93 -17.63
CA SER A 66 -6.47 -8.70 -16.80
C SER A 66 -6.59 -9.76 -15.69
N ALA A 67 -6.36 -11.05 -15.99
CA ALA A 67 -6.36 -12.10 -14.98
C ALA A 67 -5.30 -11.87 -13.88
N ILE A 68 -4.08 -11.48 -14.25
CA ILE A 68 -3.01 -11.16 -13.28
C ILE A 68 -3.37 -9.93 -12.45
N GLN A 69 -3.97 -8.90 -13.06
CA GLN A 69 -4.40 -7.70 -12.35
C GLN A 69 -5.51 -8.01 -11.34
N ILE A 70 -6.54 -8.76 -11.73
CA ILE A 70 -7.64 -9.16 -10.84
C ILE A 70 -7.10 -9.97 -9.65
N LEU A 71 -6.23 -10.96 -9.90
CA LEU A 71 -5.61 -11.74 -8.83
C LEU A 71 -4.77 -10.86 -7.89
N GLY A 72 -3.97 -9.94 -8.44
CA GLY A 72 -3.15 -9.02 -7.66
C GLY A 72 -3.99 -8.10 -6.78
N LEU A 73 -5.01 -7.47 -7.37
CA LEU A 73 -5.88 -6.51 -6.68
C LEU A 73 -6.79 -7.20 -5.64
N PHE A 74 -7.22 -8.44 -5.87
CA PHE A 74 -7.85 -9.26 -4.82
C PHE A 74 -6.90 -9.51 -3.63
N GLY A 75 -5.62 -9.80 -3.93
CA GLY A 75 -4.57 -9.91 -2.91
C GLY A 75 -4.39 -8.63 -2.11
N TYR A 76 -4.35 -7.46 -2.78
CA TYR A 76 -4.31 -6.15 -2.13
C TYR A 76 -5.51 -5.93 -1.22
N GLY A 77 -6.73 -6.17 -1.72
CA GLY A 77 -7.95 -6.03 -0.94
C GLY A 77 -7.95 -6.90 0.31
N SER A 78 -7.47 -8.14 0.19
CA SER A 78 -7.36 -9.08 1.32
C SER A 78 -6.41 -8.58 2.41
N VAL A 79 -5.22 -8.07 2.05
CA VAL A 79 -4.26 -7.54 3.04
C VAL A 79 -4.79 -6.28 3.70
N PHE A 80 -5.42 -5.38 2.94
CA PHE A 80 -6.01 -4.16 3.47
C PHE A 80 -7.14 -4.47 4.46
N LEU A 81 -7.98 -5.46 4.16
CA LEU A 81 -9.00 -5.96 5.08
C LEU A 81 -8.40 -6.52 6.37
N LEU A 82 -7.38 -7.38 6.26
CA LEU A 82 -6.73 -7.99 7.42
C LEU A 82 -6.09 -6.94 8.33
N LEU A 83 -5.34 -5.98 7.76
CA LEU A 83 -4.70 -4.91 8.52
C LEU A 83 -5.73 -3.99 9.16
N SER A 84 -6.80 -3.63 8.44
CA SER A 84 -7.87 -2.78 8.99
C SER A 84 -8.58 -3.46 10.16
N ALA A 85 -8.87 -4.76 10.03
CA ALA A 85 -9.47 -5.55 11.12
C ALA A 85 -8.55 -5.64 12.34
N GLU A 86 -7.24 -5.85 12.14
CA GLU A 86 -6.25 -5.89 13.23
C GLU A 86 -6.20 -4.56 13.98
N LEU A 87 -6.12 -3.43 13.27
CA LEU A 87 -6.06 -2.10 13.88
C LEU A 87 -7.35 -1.72 14.59
N VAL A 88 -8.52 -1.99 13.99
CA VAL A 88 -9.81 -1.68 14.63
C VAL A 88 -10.01 -2.53 15.89
N MET A 89 -9.62 -3.80 15.86
CA MET A 89 -9.66 -4.68 17.02
C MET A 89 -8.78 -4.15 18.15
N ASP A 90 -7.54 -3.74 17.85
CA ASP A 90 -6.60 -3.24 18.86
C ASP A 90 -7.04 -1.87 19.42
N VAL A 91 -7.48 -0.94 18.57
CA VAL A 91 -8.08 0.34 18.99
C VAL A 91 -9.30 0.10 19.89
N THR A 92 -10.20 -0.82 19.53
CA THR A 92 -11.39 -1.12 20.35
C THR A 92 -11.02 -1.74 21.68
N ARG A 93 -10.02 -2.63 21.72
CA ARG A 93 -9.49 -3.19 22.96
C ARG A 93 -8.98 -2.09 23.88
N GLN A 94 -8.18 -1.16 23.34
CA GLN A 94 -7.58 -0.07 24.11
C GLN A 94 -8.62 0.94 24.61
N PHE A 95 -9.62 1.30 23.80
CA PHE A 95 -10.70 2.21 24.22
C PHE A 95 -11.65 1.60 25.27
N SER A 96 -11.99 0.32 25.12
CA SER A 96 -12.94 -0.36 26.02
C SER A 96 -12.29 -0.83 27.33
N GLY A 97 -11.00 -0.59 27.55
CA GLY A 97 -10.25 -1.12 28.68
C GLY A 97 -10.26 -2.65 28.74
N GLY A 98 -10.44 -3.32 27.60
CA GLY A 98 -10.56 -4.78 27.49
C GLY A 98 -11.94 -5.37 27.81
N THR A 99 -12.98 -4.54 28.04
CA THR A 99 -14.33 -5.04 28.34
C THR A 99 -15.06 -5.59 27.11
N VAL A 100 -14.73 -5.08 25.92
CA VAL A 100 -15.31 -5.54 24.65
C VAL A 100 -14.22 -6.24 23.84
N THR A 101 -14.19 -7.57 23.92
CA THR A 101 -13.25 -8.40 23.15
C THR A 101 -14.04 -9.30 22.20
N PHE A 102 -14.05 -8.93 20.92
CA PHE A 102 -14.54 -9.80 19.86
C PHE A 102 -13.36 -10.54 19.21
N TYR A 103 -13.61 -11.76 18.74
CA TYR A 103 -12.64 -12.50 17.96
C TYR A 103 -12.32 -11.80 16.63
N PHE A 104 -11.07 -11.91 16.18
CA PHE A 104 -10.57 -11.31 14.93
C PHE A 104 -11.48 -11.59 13.71
N CYS A 105 -12.05 -12.79 13.62
CA CYS A 105 -12.94 -13.18 12.53
C CYS A 105 -14.20 -12.30 12.43
N TYR A 106 -14.76 -11.85 13.56
CA TYR A 106 -15.93 -10.97 13.55
C TYR A 106 -15.56 -9.57 13.04
N TRP A 107 -14.42 -9.03 13.48
CA TRP A 107 -13.91 -7.76 12.97
C TRP A 107 -13.65 -7.79 11.47
N LEU A 108 -13.11 -8.91 10.96
CA LEU A 108 -12.90 -9.10 9.53
C LEU A 108 -14.22 -8.98 8.75
N ILE A 109 -15.29 -9.66 9.22
CA ILE A 109 -16.62 -9.59 8.58
C ILE A 109 -17.21 -8.18 8.68
N ILE A 110 -17.12 -7.53 9.84
CA ILE A 110 -17.65 -6.17 10.05
C ILE A 110 -16.97 -5.19 9.10
N ILE A 111 -15.64 -5.22 9.00
CA ILE A 111 -14.89 -4.33 8.11
C ILE A 111 -15.15 -4.67 6.64
N ALA A 112 -15.27 -5.96 6.28
CA ALA A 112 -15.62 -6.37 4.93
C ALA A 112 -17.00 -5.84 4.50
N VAL A 113 -18.01 -5.93 5.38
CA VAL A 113 -19.34 -5.37 5.13
C VAL A 113 -19.27 -3.85 5.05
N GLY A 114 -18.54 -3.19 5.97
CA GLY A 114 -18.37 -1.74 5.97
C GLY A 114 -17.72 -1.22 4.69
N LEU A 115 -16.60 -1.80 4.27
CA LEU A 115 -15.94 -1.47 3.00
C LEU A 115 -16.81 -1.82 1.79
N GLY A 116 -17.54 -2.95 1.84
CA GLY A 116 -18.53 -3.35 0.84
C GLY A 116 -19.60 -2.29 0.61
N LEU A 117 -20.18 -1.77 1.69
CA LEU A 117 -21.17 -0.68 1.64
C LEU A 117 -20.54 0.62 1.12
N LEU A 118 -19.32 0.94 1.53
CA LEU A 118 -18.60 2.12 1.03
C LEU A 118 -18.33 2.05 -0.47
N MET A 119 -18.06 0.86 -1.03
CA MET A 119 -17.93 0.67 -2.47
C MET A 119 -19.24 0.94 -3.22
N GLN A 120 -20.39 0.61 -2.61
CA GLN A 120 -21.71 0.83 -3.23
C GLN A 120 -22.14 2.30 -3.26
N LEU A 121 -21.61 3.14 -2.36
CA LEU A 121 -21.94 4.58 -2.30
C LEU A 121 -21.34 5.41 -3.45
N GLY A 122 -20.83 4.73 -4.47
CA GLY A 122 -20.19 5.32 -5.62
C GLY A 122 -18.72 5.62 -5.34
N THR A 123 -17.91 5.45 -6.37
CA THR A 123 -16.52 5.90 -6.38
C THR A 123 -16.46 7.33 -5.87
N PRO A 124 -15.54 7.72 -4.97
CA PRO A 124 -15.46 9.09 -4.51
C PRO A 124 -15.32 9.98 -5.75
N LYS A 125 -16.38 10.72 -6.09
CA LYS A 125 -16.33 11.74 -7.16
C LYS A 125 -15.24 12.78 -6.87
N ASP A 126 -14.71 12.80 -5.65
CA ASP A 126 -13.57 13.58 -5.15
C ASP A 126 -12.37 12.71 -4.75
N PHE A 127 -11.90 11.82 -5.63
CA PHE A 127 -10.66 11.04 -5.43
C PHE A 127 -9.48 11.89 -4.96
N GLY A 128 -9.39 13.14 -5.42
CA GLY A 128 -8.35 14.08 -4.98
C GLY A 128 -8.37 14.32 -3.48
N PHE A 129 -9.54 14.63 -2.90
CA PHE A 129 -9.65 14.93 -1.47
C PHE A 129 -9.33 13.71 -0.60
N ALA A 130 -9.84 12.54 -0.98
CA ALA A 130 -9.53 11.29 -0.30
C ALA A 130 -8.04 10.94 -0.37
N ALA A 131 -7.40 11.12 -1.53
CA ALA A 131 -5.97 10.88 -1.70
C ALA A 131 -5.12 11.87 -0.87
N PHE A 132 -5.46 13.15 -0.84
CA PHE A 132 -4.78 14.14 0.02
C PHE A 132 -4.95 13.81 1.51
N GLY A 133 -6.15 13.40 1.92
CA GLY A 133 -6.42 12.93 3.29
C GLY A 133 -5.59 11.70 3.65
N ALA A 134 -5.53 10.71 2.77
CA ALA A 134 -4.74 9.49 2.95
C ALA A 134 -3.24 9.80 3.09
N MET A 135 -2.70 10.63 2.19
CA MET A 135 -1.29 11.06 2.22
C MET A 135 -0.99 11.85 3.49
N GLY A 136 -1.86 12.77 3.89
CA GLY A 136 -1.74 13.54 5.12
C GLY A 136 -1.74 12.62 6.35
N ALA A 137 -2.66 11.66 6.42
CA ALA A 137 -2.73 10.69 7.50
C ALA A 137 -1.44 9.86 7.61
N THR A 138 -0.92 9.35 6.49
CA THR A 138 0.36 8.62 6.46
C THR A 138 1.53 9.49 6.89
N ALA A 139 1.62 10.73 6.41
CA ALA A 139 2.71 11.64 6.75
C ALA A 139 2.70 11.98 8.25
N VAL A 140 1.54 12.31 8.80
CA VAL A 140 1.38 12.59 10.25
C VAL A 140 1.73 11.35 11.06
N ALA A 141 1.20 10.18 10.68
CA ALA A 141 1.48 8.93 11.37
C ALA A 141 2.99 8.58 11.33
N PHE A 142 3.63 8.75 10.17
CA PHE A 142 5.08 8.55 10.02
C PHE A 142 5.87 9.46 10.98
N VAL A 143 5.55 10.76 11.02
CA VAL A 143 6.23 11.71 11.93
C VAL A 143 6.04 11.29 13.39
N ILE A 144 4.82 10.92 13.79
CA ILE A 144 4.56 10.47 15.17
C ILE A 144 5.40 9.23 15.49
N ILE A 145 5.44 8.23 14.60
CA ILE A 145 6.20 7.00 14.83
C ILE A 145 7.71 7.30 14.96
N VAL A 146 8.26 8.15 14.08
CA VAL A 146 9.66 8.57 14.16
C VAL A 146 9.94 9.25 15.51
N VAL A 147 9.07 10.17 15.95
CA VAL A 147 9.20 10.86 17.24
C VAL A 147 9.16 9.85 18.41
N VAL A 148 8.21 8.90 18.39
CA VAL A 148 8.13 7.85 19.41
C VAL A 148 9.40 7.01 19.45
N CYS A 149 9.92 6.61 18.30
CA CYS A 149 11.18 5.87 18.21
C CYS A 149 12.36 6.67 18.79
N CYS A 150 12.48 7.95 18.41
CA CYS A 150 13.52 8.84 18.92
C CYS A 150 13.44 9.02 20.45
N ILE A 151 12.24 9.24 21.00
CA ILE A 151 12.02 9.38 22.46
C ILE A 151 12.39 8.08 23.18
N ARG A 152 12.01 6.91 22.64
CA ARG A 152 12.36 5.63 23.25
C ARG A 152 13.87 5.40 23.28
N MET A 153 14.56 5.78 22.20
CA MET A 153 16.01 5.70 22.12
C MET A 153 16.69 6.69 23.08
N SER A 154 16.23 7.95 23.17
CA SER A 154 16.80 8.95 24.08
C SER A 154 16.60 8.59 25.55
N ASN A 155 15.46 8.01 25.88
CA ASN A 155 15.12 7.62 27.25
C ASN A 155 15.73 6.24 27.64
N GLY A 156 16.50 5.60 26.75
CA GLY A 156 17.11 4.29 27.03
C GLY A 156 16.11 3.13 27.15
N THR A 157 14.87 3.33 26.68
CA THR A 157 13.78 2.31 26.72
C THR A 157 13.66 1.51 25.42
N ALA A 158 14.49 1.82 24.42
CA ALA A 158 14.60 1.02 23.20
C ALA A 158 15.12 -0.38 23.54
N ALA A 159 14.53 -1.40 22.92
CA ALA A 159 14.91 -2.79 23.17
C ALA A 159 16.32 -3.11 22.66
N TRP A 160 16.72 -2.43 21.57
CA TRP A 160 17.91 -2.69 20.75
C TRP A 160 17.99 -4.14 20.22
N PRO A 161 18.56 -4.37 19.03
CA PRO A 161 18.77 -5.73 18.54
C PRO A 161 19.75 -6.49 19.46
N ARG A 162 19.30 -7.60 20.04
CA ARG A 162 20.13 -8.44 20.96
C ARG A 162 20.93 -9.49 20.20
N ALA A 163 20.46 -9.88 19.02
CA ALA A 163 21.10 -10.86 18.15
C ALA A 163 21.04 -10.37 16.70
N PRO A 164 21.99 -10.79 15.84
CA PRO A 164 21.87 -10.56 14.41
C PRO A 164 20.55 -11.15 13.88
N PRO A 165 19.97 -10.57 12.80
CA PRO A 165 18.75 -11.09 12.19
C PRO A 165 18.88 -12.57 11.86
N SER A 166 17.88 -13.38 12.23
CA SER A 166 17.88 -14.81 11.94
C SER A 166 17.48 -15.04 10.49
N ILE A 167 18.48 -15.08 9.60
CA ILE A 167 18.27 -15.27 8.17
C ILE A 167 18.00 -16.76 7.90
N SER A 168 16.74 -17.11 7.69
CA SER A 168 16.33 -18.40 7.13
C SER A 168 15.87 -18.19 5.69
N VAL A 169 15.98 -19.22 4.83
CA VAL A 169 15.51 -19.14 3.44
C VAL A 169 14.01 -18.77 3.41
N THR A 170 13.19 -19.46 4.20
CA THR A 170 11.75 -19.17 4.30
C THR A 170 11.47 -17.76 4.82
N GLY A 171 12.20 -17.31 5.86
CA GLY A 171 12.08 -15.96 6.40
C GLY A 171 12.44 -14.90 5.36
N TYR A 172 13.52 -15.14 4.61
CA TYR A 172 13.99 -14.25 3.56
C TYR A 172 12.92 -14.05 2.47
N PHE A 173 12.35 -15.13 1.94
CA PHE A 173 11.30 -15.04 0.92
C PHE A 173 10.01 -14.39 1.43
N ARG A 174 9.64 -14.61 2.71
CA ARG A 174 8.52 -13.90 3.34
C ARG A 174 8.77 -12.39 3.43
N GLY A 175 9.97 -12.02 3.88
CA GLY A 175 10.38 -10.62 3.96
C GLY A 175 10.45 -9.94 2.60
N PHE A 176 11.01 -10.64 1.60
CA PHE A 176 11.03 -10.20 0.20
C PHE A 176 9.61 -10.01 -0.35
N GLY A 177 8.71 -10.97 -0.15
CA GLY A 177 7.32 -10.85 -0.58
C GLY A 177 6.60 -9.66 0.05
N THR A 178 6.85 -9.40 1.34
CA THR A 178 6.30 -8.23 2.04
C THR A 178 6.82 -6.92 1.44
N ILE A 179 8.12 -6.86 1.12
CA ILE A 179 8.74 -5.69 0.45
C ILE A 179 8.13 -5.50 -0.95
N MET A 180 8.07 -6.56 -1.76
CA MET A 180 7.49 -6.48 -3.10
C MET A 180 6.02 -6.05 -3.07
N PHE A 181 5.23 -6.58 -2.14
CA PHE A 181 3.84 -6.18 -1.95
C PHE A 181 3.71 -4.68 -1.67
N SER A 182 4.60 -4.11 -0.86
CA SER A 182 4.62 -2.67 -0.53
C SER A 182 4.97 -1.74 -1.70
N TYR A 183 5.48 -2.30 -2.81
CA TYR A 183 5.83 -1.58 -4.03
C TYR A 183 4.88 -1.83 -5.21
N GLY A 184 3.85 -2.65 -5.04
CA GLY A 184 2.83 -2.76 -6.08
C GLY A 184 1.79 -1.64 -5.99
N GLY A 185 0.96 -1.58 -7.02
CA GLY A 185 0.17 -0.39 -7.36
C GLY A 185 0.51 0.20 -8.73
N ALA A 186 1.54 -0.32 -9.41
CA ALA A 186 1.88 0.06 -10.79
C ALA A 186 0.72 -0.16 -11.79
N ALA A 187 -0.23 -1.07 -11.48
CA ALA A 187 -1.44 -1.27 -12.27
C ALA A 187 -2.35 -0.01 -12.31
N MET A 188 -2.29 0.83 -11.27
CA MET A 188 -3.07 2.08 -11.15
C MET A 188 -2.48 3.23 -11.98
N PHE A 189 -1.20 3.12 -12.37
CA PHE A 189 -0.44 4.23 -12.93
C PHE A 189 -1.06 4.80 -14.20
N PRO A 190 -1.55 3.99 -15.15
CA PRO A 190 -2.20 4.53 -16.35
C PRO A 190 -3.50 5.26 -16.03
N THR A 191 -4.29 4.77 -15.06
CA THR A 191 -5.51 5.46 -14.59
C THR A 191 -5.16 6.80 -13.96
N ILE A 192 -4.16 6.83 -13.06
CA ILE A 192 -3.67 8.06 -12.44
C ILE A 192 -3.16 9.04 -13.52
N GLN A 193 -2.39 8.55 -14.50
CA GLN A 193 -1.87 9.35 -15.59
C GLN A 193 -3.00 9.94 -16.44
N ASN A 194 -4.06 9.16 -16.73
CA ASN A 194 -5.22 9.62 -17.49
C ASN A 194 -5.96 10.77 -16.76
N ASP A 195 -6.03 10.68 -15.43
CA ASP A 195 -6.68 11.66 -14.55
C ASP A 195 -5.82 12.92 -14.27
N MET A 196 -4.53 12.91 -14.60
CA MET A 196 -3.65 14.07 -14.41
C MET A 196 -3.98 15.19 -15.40
N LYS A 197 -4.19 16.41 -14.87
CA LYS A 197 -4.32 17.65 -15.68
C LYS A 197 -3.16 17.87 -16.66
N GLN A 198 -1.94 17.45 -16.28
CA GLN A 198 -0.73 17.54 -17.10
C GLN A 198 -0.02 16.19 -17.17
N ARG A 199 -0.46 15.33 -18.10
CA ARG A 199 0.05 13.96 -18.28
C ARG A 199 1.55 13.89 -18.57
N SER A 200 2.12 14.90 -19.24
CA SER A 200 3.56 14.97 -19.54
C SER A 200 4.46 15.01 -18.28
N ARG A 201 3.91 15.39 -17.13
CA ARG A 201 4.62 15.40 -15.84
C ARG A 201 4.57 14.08 -15.08
N PHE A 202 3.87 13.07 -15.62
CA PHE A 202 3.74 11.76 -14.97
C PHE A 202 5.09 11.11 -14.60
N PRO A 203 6.13 11.09 -15.48
CA PRO A 203 7.43 10.52 -15.11
C PRO A 203 8.11 11.21 -13.92
N LEU A 204 7.99 12.54 -13.84
CA LEU A 204 8.50 13.32 -12.70
C LEU A 204 7.73 12.99 -11.43
N ALA A 205 6.40 12.86 -11.51
CA ALA A 205 5.56 12.47 -10.38
C ALA A 205 5.94 11.08 -9.84
N VAL A 206 6.15 10.09 -10.72
CA VAL A 206 6.62 8.74 -10.35
C VAL A 206 8.00 8.82 -9.69
N ALA A 207 8.93 9.62 -10.23
CA ALA A 207 10.26 9.77 -9.65
C ALA A 207 10.21 10.35 -8.22
N TYR A 208 9.48 11.45 -8.01
CA TYR A 208 9.32 12.06 -6.69
C TYR A 208 8.62 11.14 -5.69
N ALA A 209 7.54 10.45 -6.12
CA ALA A 209 6.83 9.50 -5.28
C ALA A 209 7.73 8.31 -4.88
N THR A 210 8.52 7.79 -5.82
CA THR A 210 9.45 6.68 -5.56
C THR A 210 10.54 7.09 -4.56
N ILE A 211 11.14 8.28 -4.73
CA ILE A 211 12.16 8.79 -3.81
C ILE A 211 11.59 8.97 -2.39
N ALA A 212 10.41 9.59 -2.28
CA ALA A 212 9.75 9.79 -0.99
C ALA A 212 9.43 8.45 -0.32
N LEU A 213 8.89 7.49 -1.07
CA LEU A 213 8.51 6.17 -0.56
C LEU A 213 9.72 5.34 -0.11
N VAL A 214 10.83 5.38 -0.86
CA VAL A 214 12.11 4.77 -0.44
C VAL A 214 12.60 5.39 0.86
N ALA A 215 12.60 6.72 0.96
CA ALA A 215 13.06 7.41 2.17
C ALA A 215 12.21 6.99 3.40
N LEU A 216 10.88 6.99 3.26
CA LEU A 216 9.95 6.54 4.30
C LEU A 216 10.23 5.09 4.71
N TYR A 217 10.34 4.17 3.74
CA TYR A 217 10.55 2.75 4.03
C TYR A 217 11.91 2.46 4.65
N VAL A 218 12.99 3.10 4.20
CA VAL A 218 14.33 2.93 4.77
C VAL A 218 14.37 3.46 6.21
N VAL A 219 13.82 4.66 6.45
CA VAL A 219 13.77 5.23 7.81
C VAL A 219 12.95 4.33 8.74
N MET A 220 11.76 3.89 8.32
CA MET A 220 10.93 2.99 9.11
C MET A 220 11.59 1.64 9.37
N ALA A 221 12.26 1.06 8.36
CA ALA A 221 12.94 -0.22 8.50
C ALA A 221 14.08 -0.15 9.51
N ILE A 222 14.90 0.91 9.45
CA ILE A 222 16.03 1.12 10.36
C ILE A 222 15.52 1.44 11.76
N LEU A 223 14.69 2.47 11.92
CA LEU A 223 14.22 2.90 13.24
C LEU A 223 13.38 1.82 13.91
N GLY A 224 12.48 1.17 13.19
CA GLY A 224 11.69 0.07 13.73
C GLY A 224 12.55 -1.07 14.25
N TYR A 225 13.60 -1.45 13.51
CA TYR A 225 14.53 -2.49 13.96
C TYR A 225 15.39 -2.05 15.15
N LEU A 226 15.90 -0.81 15.17
CA LEU A 226 16.72 -0.32 16.28
C LEU A 226 15.90 -0.12 17.56
N THR A 227 14.67 0.38 17.46
CA THR A 227 13.82 0.66 18.61
C THR A 227 13.20 -0.60 19.20
N PHE A 228 12.66 -1.51 18.38
CA PHE A 228 11.94 -2.70 18.84
C PHE A 228 12.78 -4.00 18.82
N GLY A 229 13.96 -3.97 18.20
CA GLY A 229 14.88 -5.09 18.16
C GLY A 229 14.34 -6.30 17.40
N ASN A 230 14.71 -7.50 17.86
CA ASN A 230 14.32 -8.77 17.25
C ASN A 230 12.83 -9.14 17.47
N SER A 231 12.12 -8.44 18.36
CA SER A 231 10.73 -8.72 18.74
C SER A 231 9.72 -7.80 18.05
N VAL A 232 10.13 -7.07 17.01
CA VAL A 232 9.19 -6.25 16.23
C VAL A 232 8.13 -7.14 15.59
N ASN A 233 6.87 -6.77 15.77
CA ASN A 233 5.74 -7.46 15.13
C ASN A 233 5.75 -7.19 13.61
N PRO A 234 5.14 -8.07 12.80
CA PRO A 234 4.97 -7.83 11.36
C PRO A 234 4.28 -6.49 11.07
N ASN A 235 3.30 -6.14 11.91
CA ASN A 235 2.71 -4.80 11.96
C ASN A 235 3.47 -3.97 13.01
N ILE A 236 4.21 -2.95 12.58
CA ILE A 236 4.98 -2.11 13.50
C ILE A 236 4.09 -1.32 14.47
N LEU A 237 2.84 -1.04 14.09
CA LEU A 237 1.90 -0.28 14.92
C LEU A 237 1.57 -1.01 16.21
N THR A 238 1.45 -2.34 16.15
CA THR A 238 1.23 -3.18 17.34
C THR A 238 2.49 -3.33 18.19
N SER A 239 3.67 -2.95 17.67
CA SER A 239 4.93 -2.94 18.44
C SER A 239 5.07 -1.69 19.31
N ILE A 240 4.34 -0.61 19.01
CA ILE A 240 4.34 0.62 19.81
C ILE A 240 3.78 0.34 21.22
N GLY A 241 2.85 -0.61 21.35
CA GLY A 241 2.18 -0.95 22.60
C GLY A 241 0.93 -0.10 22.84
N ASP A 242 0.39 -0.17 24.06
CA ASP A 242 -0.90 0.45 24.39
C ASP A 242 -0.74 1.91 24.83
N GLY A 243 -1.70 2.76 24.47
CA GLY A 243 -1.80 4.13 24.96
C GLY A 243 -2.32 5.13 23.92
N PRO A 244 -2.55 6.39 24.32
CA PRO A 244 -3.19 7.40 23.47
C PRO A 244 -2.47 7.66 22.14
N VAL A 245 -1.13 7.60 22.16
CA VAL A 245 -0.32 7.79 20.95
C VAL A 245 -0.51 6.62 19.98
N SER A 246 -0.56 5.38 20.50
CA SER A 246 -0.80 4.19 19.68
C SER A 246 -2.17 4.26 19.02
N ILE A 247 -3.22 4.57 19.80
CA ILE A 247 -4.58 4.77 19.29
C ILE A 247 -4.60 5.82 18.18
N ALA A 248 -3.98 6.99 18.39
CA ALA A 248 -3.97 8.06 17.39
C ALA A 248 -3.31 7.62 16.06
N VAL A 249 -2.15 6.95 16.14
CA VAL A 249 -1.44 6.46 14.95
C VAL A 249 -2.25 5.37 14.24
N GLN A 250 -2.85 4.44 14.99
CA GLN A 250 -3.68 3.37 14.43
C GLN A 250 -4.93 3.93 13.75
N LEU A 251 -5.59 4.95 14.31
CA LEU A 251 -6.71 5.64 13.67
C LEU A 251 -6.30 6.32 12.36
N LEU A 252 -5.14 7.00 12.32
CA LEU A 252 -4.61 7.58 11.08
C LEU A 252 -4.35 6.51 10.01
N PHE A 253 -3.82 5.35 10.42
CA PHE A 253 -3.61 4.23 9.51
C PHE A 253 -4.92 3.57 9.06
N ILE A 254 -5.95 3.50 9.92
CA ILE A 254 -7.28 3.04 9.51
C ILE A 254 -7.84 3.97 8.42
N VAL A 255 -7.74 5.28 8.58
CA VAL A 255 -8.13 6.24 7.53
C VAL A 255 -7.35 6.00 6.24
N HIS A 256 -6.03 5.83 6.33
CA HIS A 256 -5.18 5.51 5.17
C HIS A 256 -5.58 4.19 4.48
N LEU A 257 -5.82 3.13 5.24
CA LEU A 257 -6.17 1.81 4.70
C LEU A 257 -7.55 1.84 4.04
N VAL A 258 -8.56 2.45 4.68
CA VAL A 258 -9.92 2.55 4.11
C VAL A 258 -9.89 3.36 2.82
N THR A 259 -9.25 4.53 2.82
CA THR A 259 -9.15 5.37 1.62
C THR A 259 -8.30 4.72 0.52
N GLY A 260 -7.18 4.12 0.88
CA GLY A 260 -6.31 3.37 -0.05
C GLY A 260 -7.01 2.16 -0.66
N PHE A 261 -7.85 1.46 0.11
CA PHE A 261 -8.68 0.35 -0.39
C PHE A 261 -9.65 0.84 -1.47
N LEU A 262 -10.36 1.94 -1.23
CA LEU A 262 -11.29 2.51 -2.21
C LEU A 262 -10.58 2.98 -3.49
N ILE A 263 -9.34 3.48 -3.38
CA ILE A 263 -8.53 3.87 -4.54
C ILE A 263 -8.07 2.65 -5.32
N ILE A 264 -7.52 1.63 -4.65
CA ILE A 264 -6.90 0.48 -5.31
C ILE A 264 -7.92 -0.46 -5.94
N ILE A 265 -9.13 -0.56 -5.37
CA ILE A 265 -10.17 -1.43 -5.90
C ILE A 265 -10.83 -0.86 -7.16
N ASN A 266 -10.72 0.45 -7.39
CA ASN A 266 -11.45 1.14 -8.45
C ASN A 266 -11.22 0.54 -9.85
N PRO A 267 -9.99 0.24 -10.32
CA PRO A 267 -9.82 -0.34 -11.64
C PRO A 267 -10.35 -1.77 -11.74
N MET A 268 -10.37 -2.53 -10.64
CA MET A 268 -11.05 -3.83 -10.66
C MET A 268 -12.54 -3.66 -10.86
N CYS A 269 -13.16 -2.73 -10.14
CA CYS A 269 -14.59 -2.45 -10.32
C CYS A 269 -14.88 -2.02 -11.76
N GLN A 270 -14.05 -1.13 -12.32
CA GLN A 270 -14.18 -0.67 -13.71
C GLN A 270 -14.02 -1.82 -14.73
N GLU A 271 -13.03 -2.71 -14.54
CA GLU A 271 -12.85 -3.87 -15.42
C GLU A 271 -13.99 -4.88 -15.29
N VAL A 272 -14.46 -5.16 -14.07
CA VAL A 272 -15.56 -6.11 -13.84
C VAL A 272 -16.87 -5.57 -14.42
N GLU A 273 -17.16 -4.28 -14.23
CA GLU A 273 -18.32 -3.61 -14.84
C GLU A 273 -18.28 -3.71 -16.37
N GLU A 274 -17.13 -3.51 -17.02
CA GLU A 274 -17.02 -3.63 -18.48
C GLU A 274 -17.32 -5.05 -19.00
N HIS A 275 -16.96 -6.08 -18.24
CA HIS A 275 -17.23 -7.47 -18.63
C HIS A 275 -18.68 -7.89 -18.37
N ILE A 276 -19.38 -7.23 -17.44
CA ILE A 276 -20.74 -7.59 -17.01
C ILE A 276 -21.82 -6.68 -17.66
N GLY A 277 -21.49 -5.43 -18.05
CA GLY A 277 -22.38 -4.51 -18.77
C GLY A 277 -22.25 -3.05 -18.34
#